data_AF-A0A529NLZ2-F1
#
_entry.id   AF-A0A529NLZ2-F1
#
_cell.length_a   1.000
_cell.length_b   1.000
_cell.length_c   1.000
_cell.angle_alpha   90.00
_cell.angle_beta   90.00
_cell.angle_gamma   90.00
#
_symmetry.space_group_name_H-M   'P 1'
#
loop_
_entity.id
_entity.type
_entity.pdbx_description
1 polymer ?
#
loop_
_entity_poly.entity_id
_entity_poly.type
_entity_poly.pdbx_seq_one_letter_code
_entity_poly.pdbx_strand_id
1 'polypeptide(L)'
;EKLGSGFATDEGLVGGCAYDAHGAAISDADMAKAMAADAVLFGAVGGPKWDAVPYEVRPEAGLLRLRKDMELFANLRPAICYPALAASSSLKQEVVEGLDILIVRELTGGVYFGEPKQIIDLGNGQKRGIDTQVYDTFEIERISGVAFELARTRRNQVTSMEKRNVMKSGVLWNEVVSQTH
;
A
#
# COMPACT_ATOMS: atom_id res chain seq x y z
N GLU A 1 13.48 -29.96 -9.89
CA GLU A 1 13.29 -29.52 -11.29
C GLU A 1 13.70 -28.06 -11.41
N LYS A 2 14.62 -27.70 -12.31
CA LYS A 2 14.87 -26.28 -12.60
C LYS A 2 13.74 -25.83 -13.52
N LEU A 3 12.88 -24.92 -13.03
CA LEU A 3 11.86 -24.27 -13.85
C LEU A 3 12.58 -23.58 -15.03
N GLY A 4 12.41 -24.11 -16.24
CA GLY A 4 13.16 -23.74 -17.44
C GLY A 4 12.74 -22.42 -18.10
N SER A 5 12.13 -21.49 -17.37
CA SER A 5 11.74 -20.17 -17.87
C SER A 5 12.87 -19.16 -17.67
N GLY A 6 13.44 -18.63 -18.75
CA GLY A 6 14.32 -17.47 -18.69
C GLY A 6 13.52 -16.20 -18.36
N PHE A 7 14.14 -15.24 -17.67
CA PHE A 7 13.56 -13.93 -17.40
C PHE A 7 14.25 -12.87 -18.28
N ALA A 8 13.47 -12.00 -18.91
CA ALA A 8 13.97 -10.74 -19.44
C ALA A 8 13.85 -9.67 -18.34
N THR A 9 14.91 -8.91 -18.11
CA THR A 9 14.95 -7.87 -17.07
C THR A 9 15.32 -6.53 -17.69
N ASP A 10 14.67 -5.47 -17.22
CA ASP A 10 14.99 -4.07 -17.52
C ASP A 10 14.98 -3.26 -16.22
N GLU A 11 15.69 -2.13 -16.22
CA GLU A 11 15.82 -1.24 -15.07
C GLU A 11 15.21 0.13 -15.37
N GLY A 12 14.57 0.72 -14.36
CA GLY A 12 14.00 2.06 -14.40
C GLY A 12 14.24 2.79 -13.08
N LEU A 13 14.25 4.12 -13.12
CA LEU A 13 14.56 4.94 -11.94
C LEU A 13 13.28 5.32 -11.20
N VAL A 14 13.31 5.18 -9.87
CA VAL A 14 12.20 5.57 -8.98
C VAL A 14 12.75 6.21 -7.71
N GLY A 15 12.11 7.28 -7.27
CA GLY A 15 12.40 7.96 -6.02
C GLY A 15 13.47 9.03 -6.16
N GLY A 16 14.36 9.09 -5.17
CA GLY A 16 15.41 10.11 -5.11
C GLY A 16 16.39 10.05 -6.29
N CYS A 17 16.71 8.86 -6.79
CA CYS A 17 17.57 8.70 -7.97
C CYS A 17 16.90 9.23 -9.25
N ALA A 18 15.58 9.04 -9.41
CA ALA A 18 14.82 9.62 -10.51
C ALA A 18 14.75 11.16 -10.38
N TYR A 19 14.56 11.66 -9.15
CA TYR A 19 14.55 13.09 -8.90
C TYR A 19 15.90 13.73 -9.24
N ASP A 20 17.01 13.12 -8.84
CA ASP A 20 18.35 13.62 -9.16
C ASP A 20 18.61 13.64 -10.68
N ALA A 21 18.07 12.68 -11.42
CA ALA A 21 18.28 12.56 -12.87
C ALA A 21 17.33 13.43 -13.72
N HIS A 22 16.08 13.59 -13.27
CA HIS A 22 14.98 14.10 -14.11
C HIS A 22 14.12 15.18 -13.43
N GLY A 23 14.34 15.46 -12.14
CA GLY A 23 13.52 16.39 -11.35
C GLY A 23 12.13 15.86 -10.97
N ALA A 24 11.87 14.57 -11.19
CA ALA A 24 10.59 13.91 -10.88
C ALA A 24 10.83 12.59 -10.13
N ALA A 25 9.90 12.20 -9.26
CA ALA A 25 10.03 10.98 -8.46
C ALA A 25 9.92 9.68 -9.29
N ILE A 26 9.40 9.74 -10.51
CA ILE A 26 9.44 8.69 -11.52
C ILE A 26 9.08 9.31 -12.87
N SER A 27 9.80 8.95 -13.94
CA SER A 27 9.53 9.47 -15.28
C SER A 27 8.36 8.74 -15.94
N ASP A 28 7.72 9.36 -16.94
CA ASP A 28 6.69 8.67 -17.74
C ASP A 28 7.26 7.50 -18.54
N ALA A 29 8.54 7.57 -18.92
CA ALA A 29 9.24 6.48 -19.59
C ALA A 29 9.43 5.27 -18.66
N ASP A 30 9.84 5.48 -17.42
CA ASP A 30 9.99 4.41 -16.43
C ASP A 30 8.64 3.84 -15.99
N MET A 31 7.60 4.67 -15.92
CA MET A 31 6.23 4.19 -15.73
C MET A 31 5.78 3.29 -16.88
N ALA A 32 6.07 3.66 -18.13
CA ALA A 32 5.73 2.83 -19.29
C ALA A 32 6.45 1.47 -19.25
N LYS A 33 7.70 1.41 -18.78
CA LYS A 33 8.41 0.15 -18.54
C LYS A 33 7.68 -0.71 -17.50
N ALA A 34 7.28 -0.11 -16.37
CA ALA A 34 6.57 -0.82 -15.30
C ALA A 34 5.22 -1.38 -15.78
N MET A 35 4.46 -0.60 -16.56
CA MET A 35 3.18 -1.03 -17.14
C MET A 35 3.31 -2.15 -18.18
N ALA A 36 4.45 -2.23 -18.87
CA ALA A 36 4.71 -3.26 -19.88
C ALA A 36 5.27 -4.57 -19.29
N ALA A 37 5.68 -4.57 -18.01
CA ALA A 37 6.31 -5.71 -17.35
C ALA A 37 5.26 -6.66 -16.73
N ASP A 38 5.54 -7.97 -16.75
CA ASP A 38 4.72 -8.97 -16.05
C ASP A 38 4.81 -8.84 -14.52
N ALA A 39 5.95 -8.35 -14.02
CA ALA A 39 6.21 -8.13 -12.61
C ALA A 39 7.22 -7.01 -12.40
N VAL A 40 7.05 -6.25 -11.32
CA VAL A 40 7.98 -5.21 -10.89
C VAL A 40 8.63 -5.62 -9.58
N LEU A 41 9.96 -5.73 -9.58
CA LEU A 41 10.74 -5.88 -8.37
C LEU A 41 11.20 -4.51 -7.88
N PHE A 42 10.78 -4.13 -6.67
CA PHE A 42 11.06 -2.82 -6.11
C PHE A 42 11.91 -2.93 -4.84
N GLY A 43 12.99 -2.15 -4.77
CA GLY A 43 13.87 -2.09 -3.60
C GLY A 43 13.33 -1.18 -2.50
N ALA A 44 13.88 0.02 -2.41
CA ALA A 44 13.52 1.00 -1.39
C ALA A 44 13.45 2.41 -1.98
N VAL A 45 12.81 3.32 -1.27
CA VAL A 45 12.67 4.72 -1.65
C VAL A 45 12.71 5.61 -0.41
N GLY A 46 13.19 6.84 -0.56
CA GLY A 46 13.33 7.83 0.51
C GLY A 46 14.78 8.08 0.92
N GLY A 47 15.00 9.19 1.61
CA GLY A 47 16.29 9.54 2.19
C GLY A 47 16.39 11.03 2.56
N PRO A 48 17.17 11.40 3.59
CA PRO A 48 17.20 12.78 4.13
C PRO A 48 17.59 13.85 3.11
N LYS A 49 18.32 13.46 2.06
CA LYS A 49 18.72 14.35 0.95
C LYS A 49 17.51 15.04 0.29
N TRP A 50 16.35 14.38 0.26
CA TRP A 50 15.18 14.86 -0.46
C TRP A 50 14.06 15.39 0.46
N ASP A 51 14.29 15.56 1.77
CA ASP A 51 13.24 16.04 2.69
C ASP A 51 12.73 17.45 2.35
N ALA A 52 13.60 18.28 1.76
CA ALA A 52 13.32 19.67 1.40
C ALA A 52 12.74 19.83 -0.02
N VAL A 53 12.63 18.77 -0.83
CA VAL A 53 12.02 18.89 -2.17
C VAL A 53 10.50 19.05 -2.05
N PRO A 54 9.82 19.66 -3.05
CA PRO A 54 8.37 19.81 -3.04
C PRO A 54 7.66 18.48 -2.87
N TYR A 55 6.51 18.50 -2.17
CA TYR A 55 5.81 17.30 -1.73
C TYR A 55 5.47 16.35 -2.88
N GLU A 56 5.10 16.91 -4.02
CA GLU A 56 4.65 16.22 -5.23
C GLU A 56 5.78 15.45 -5.93
N VAL A 57 7.04 15.82 -5.68
CA VAL A 57 8.23 15.22 -6.31
C VAL A 57 9.15 14.56 -5.28
N ARG A 58 8.68 14.40 -4.05
CA ARG A 58 9.39 13.60 -3.04
C ARG A 58 9.50 12.14 -3.49
N PRO A 59 10.53 11.41 -3.05
CA PRO A 59 10.76 10.04 -3.46
C PRO A 59 9.52 9.13 -3.33
N GLU A 60 8.75 9.28 -2.26
CA GLU A 60 7.56 8.49 -1.96
C GLU A 60 6.43 8.69 -2.98
N ALA A 61 6.39 9.84 -3.67
CA ALA A 61 5.40 10.11 -4.70
C ALA A 61 5.52 9.12 -5.88
N GLY A 62 6.74 8.70 -6.23
CA GLY A 62 6.98 7.69 -7.27
C GLY A 62 6.39 6.33 -6.89
N LEU A 63 6.52 5.93 -5.63
CA LEU A 63 5.93 4.68 -5.12
C LEU A 63 4.40 4.74 -5.10
N LEU A 64 3.81 5.88 -4.72
CA LEU A 64 2.35 6.06 -4.74
C LEU A 64 1.81 6.05 -6.17
N ARG A 65 2.51 6.69 -7.11
CA ARG A 65 2.16 6.66 -8.53
C ARG A 65 2.19 5.25 -9.10
N LEU A 66 3.27 4.49 -8.88
CA LEU A 66 3.36 3.08 -9.31
C LEU A 66 2.16 2.26 -8.81
N ARG A 67 1.83 2.38 -7.53
CA ARG A 67 0.69 1.63 -6.94
C ARG A 67 -0.64 2.00 -7.57
N LYS A 68 -0.87 3.31 -7.80
CA LYS A 68 -2.13 3.81 -8.34
C LYS A 68 -2.29 3.49 -9.82
N ASP A 69 -1.29 3.87 -10.63
CA ASP A 69 -1.36 3.76 -12.10
C ASP A 69 -1.34 2.29 -12.56
N MET A 70 -0.68 1.40 -11.81
CA MET A 70 -0.71 -0.06 -12.06
C MET A 70 -1.90 -0.76 -11.37
N GLU A 71 -2.79 -0.03 -10.71
CA GLU A 71 -3.97 -0.55 -10.00
C GLU A 71 -3.67 -1.67 -8.99
N LEU A 72 -2.54 -1.57 -8.28
CA LEU A 72 -2.06 -2.56 -7.32
C LEU A 72 -2.79 -2.45 -5.97
N PHE A 73 -4.11 -2.70 -5.98
CA PHE A 73 -5.00 -2.46 -4.83
C PHE A 73 -4.76 -3.40 -3.64
N ALA A 74 -4.31 -4.65 -3.88
CA ALA A 74 -4.14 -5.65 -2.84
C ALA A 74 -2.69 -5.69 -2.33
N ASN A 75 -2.44 -5.06 -1.17
CA ASN A 75 -1.15 -5.17 -0.50
C ASN A 75 -1.15 -6.35 0.47
N LEU A 76 -0.28 -7.33 0.21
CA LEU A 76 -0.09 -8.51 1.04
C LEU A 76 1.14 -8.33 1.93
N ARG A 77 0.97 -8.39 3.25
CA ARG A 77 2.07 -8.31 4.23
C ARG A 77 2.01 -9.50 5.20
N PRO A 78 2.71 -10.60 4.89
CA PRO A 78 2.85 -11.70 5.84
C PRO A 78 3.70 -11.25 7.04
N ALA A 79 3.17 -11.42 8.25
CA ALA A 79 3.86 -11.25 9.52
C ALA A 79 4.06 -12.64 10.12
N ILE A 80 5.28 -13.16 9.97
CA ILE A 80 5.65 -14.52 10.37
C ILE A 80 6.79 -14.43 11.39
N CYS A 81 6.64 -15.11 12.53
CA CYS A 81 7.73 -15.30 13.49
C CYS A 81 8.36 -16.67 13.31
N TYR A 82 9.57 -16.70 12.75
CA TYR A 82 10.36 -17.92 12.67
C TYR A 82 10.90 -18.27 14.07
N PRO A 83 10.81 -19.53 14.52
CA PRO A 83 11.29 -19.92 15.85
C PRO A 83 12.75 -19.50 16.13
N ALA A 84 13.62 -19.61 15.13
CA ALA A 84 15.02 -19.20 15.23
C ALA A 84 15.23 -17.69 15.47
N LEU A 85 14.21 -16.86 15.21
CA LEU A 85 14.24 -15.40 15.36
C LEU A 85 13.30 -14.90 16.45
N ALA A 86 12.63 -15.79 17.20
CA ALA A 86 11.64 -15.39 18.20
C ALA A 86 12.23 -14.48 19.29
N ALA A 87 13.48 -14.72 19.67
CA ALA A 87 14.21 -13.90 20.65
C ALA A 87 14.53 -12.47 20.17
N SER A 88 14.39 -12.17 18.88
CA SER A 88 14.55 -10.81 18.34
C SER A 88 13.28 -9.96 18.47
N SER A 89 12.14 -10.57 18.84
CA SER A 89 10.91 -9.85 19.12
C SER A 89 10.99 -9.11 20.45
N SER A 90 10.31 -7.97 20.56
CA SER A 90 10.10 -7.28 21.84
C SER A 90 9.00 -7.89 22.70
N LEU A 91 8.20 -8.81 22.15
CA LEU A 91 7.19 -9.57 22.88
C LEU A 91 7.81 -10.80 23.54
N LYS A 92 7.16 -11.28 24.60
CA LYS A 92 7.52 -12.55 25.23
C LYS A 92 7.47 -13.69 24.21
N GLN A 93 8.45 -14.59 24.26
CA GLN A 93 8.61 -15.65 23.26
C GLN A 93 7.35 -16.53 23.16
N GLU A 94 6.80 -16.93 24.31
CA GLU A 94 5.59 -17.76 24.41
C GLU A 94 4.33 -17.11 23.82
N VAL A 95 4.37 -15.80 23.52
CA VAL A 95 3.26 -15.06 22.89
C VAL A 95 3.45 -14.94 21.37
N VAL A 96 4.69 -14.81 20.89
CA VAL A 96 4.99 -14.48 19.49
C VAL A 96 5.46 -15.68 18.66
N GLU A 97 6.00 -16.71 19.31
CA GLU A 97 6.48 -17.90 18.61
C GLU A 97 5.33 -18.58 17.85
N GLY A 98 5.55 -18.86 16.56
CA GLY A 98 4.52 -19.41 15.69
C GLY A 98 3.50 -18.38 15.16
N LEU A 99 3.72 -17.08 15.39
CA LEU A 99 2.94 -16.02 14.75
C LEU A 99 2.94 -16.23 13.23
N ASP A 100 1.75 -16.33 12.66
CA ASP A 100 1.54 -16.44 11.22
C ASP A 100 0.22 -15.75 10.86
N ILE A 101 0.33 -14.49 10.46
CA ILE A 101 -0.77 -13.61 10.08
C ILE A 101 -0.46 -13.04 8.70
N LEU A 102 -1.48 -12.98 7.84
CA LEU A 102 -1.42 -12.24 6.58
C LEU A 102 -2.27 -10.99 6.70
N ILE A 103 -1.64 -9.82 6.60
CA ILE A 103 -2.36 -8.55 6.49
C ILE A 103 -2.66 -8.30 5.02
N VAL A 104 -3.95 -8.19 4.69
CA VAL A 104 -4.44 -7.77 3.38
C VAL A 104 -4.93 -6.34 3.51
N ARG A 105 -4.27 -5.41 2.82
CA ARG A 105 -4.53 -3.97 2.92
C ARG A 105 -4.92 -3.41 1.56
N GLU A 106 -6.02 -2.68 1.50
CA GLU A 106 -6.36 -1.83 0.35
C GLU A 106 -5.31 -0.71 0.21
N LEU A 107 -4.76 -0.56 -1.00
CA LEU A 107 -3.56 0.24 -1.27
C LEU A 107 -3.77 1.40 -2.24
N THR A 108 -4.93 1.50 -2.90
CA THR A 108 -5.15 2.42 -4.03
C THR A 108 -6.30 3.40 -3.82
N GLY A 109 -7.08 3.26 -2.74
CA GLY A 109 -8.17 4.16 -2.35
C GLY A 109 -7.95 4.80 -0.98
N GLY A 110 -9.06 5.11 -0.29
CA GLY A 110 -9.04 5.65 1.06
C GLY A 110 -8.42 7.05 1.16
N VAL A 111 -7.99 7.43 2.37
CA VAL A 111 -7.43 8.76 2.66
C VAL A 111 -6.15 9.09 1.89
N TYR A 112 -5.50 8.10 1.27
CA TYR A 112 -4.28 8.31 0.50
C TYR A 112 -4.58 9.02 -0.82
N PHE A 113 -5.70 8.67 -1.46
CA PHE A 113 -6.05 9.13 -2.81
C PHE A 113 -7.40 9.85 -2.88
N GLY A 114 -8.13 9.93 -1.77
CA GLY A 114 -9.41 10.62 -1.69
C GLY A 114 -9.27 12.13 -1.76
N GLU A 115 -10.10 12.75 -2.59
CA GLU A 115 -10.19 14.19 -2.78
C GLU A 115 -11.45 14.76 -2.12
N PRO A 116 -11.41 16.02 -1.62
CA PRO A 116 -10.30 16.97 -1.69
C PRO A 116 -9.15 16.65 -0.71
N LYS A 117 -7.92 16.98 -1.12
CA LYS A 117 -6.70 16.96 -0.30
C LYS A 117 -5.96 18.32 -0.39
N GLN A 118 -6.08 19.15 0.65
CA GLN A 118 -5.59 20.53 0.58
C GLN A 118 -5.34 21.19 1.93
N ILE A 119 -4.53 22.25 1.92
CA ILE A 119 -4.37 23.18 3.04
C ILE A 119 -4.94 24.53 2.62
N ILE A 120 -5.96 24.99 3.34
CA ILE A 120 -6.67 26.25 3.09
C ILE A 120 -6.24 27.28 4.14
N ASP A 121 -5.84 28.48 3.70
CA ASP A 121 -5.66 29.63 4.60
C ASP A 121 -7.04 30.19 5.00
N LEU A 122 -7.32 30.24 6.29
CA LEU A 122 -8.60 30.73 6.81
C LEU A 122 -8.57 32.23 7.14
N GLY A 123 -7.46 32.92 6.86
CA GLY A 123 -7.15 34.22 7.43
C GLY A 123 -6.77 34.09 8.91
N ASN A 124 -6.58 35.23 9.59
CA ASN A 124 -6.30 35.33 11.04
C ASN A 124 -5.12 34.49 11.57
N GLY A 125 -4.21 34.04 10.69
CA GLY A 125 -3.08 33.18 11.05
C GLY A 125 -3.44 31.70 11.20
N GLN A 126 -4.65 31.28 10.84
CA GLN A 126 -5.09 29.88 10.91
C GLN A 126 -5.11 29.21 9.53
N LYS A 127 -4.86 27.90 9.53
CA LYS A 127 -4.93 27.04 8.34
C LYS A 127 -5.81 25.83 8.63
N ARG A 128 -6.50 25.34 7.60
CA ARG A 128 -7.27 24.07 7.63
C ARG A 128 -6.62 23.06 6.72
N GLY A 129 -6.19 21.93 7.26
CA GLY A 129 -5.85 20.73 6.48
C GLY A 129 -7.08 19.87 6.23
N ILE A 130 -7.21 19.36 5.02
CA ILE A 130 -8.25 18.42 4.62
C ILE A 130 -7.59 17.23 3.94
N ASP A 131 -7.95 16.04 4.42
CA ASP A 131 -7.70 14.75 3.76
C ASP A 131 -9.03 13.98 3.76
N THR A 132 -9.40 13.39 2.63
CA THR A 132 -10.72 12.77 2.48
C THR A 132 -10.62 11.24 2.50
N GLN A 133 -11.20 10.61 3.52
CA GLN A 133 -11.36 9.15 3.55
C GLN A 133 -12.62 8.76 2.79
N VAL A 134 -12.45 8.20 1.59
CA VAL A 134 -13.54 7.73 0.71
C VAL A 134 -13.25 6.32 0.22
N TYR A 135 -14.30 5.53 0.06
CA TYR A 135 -14.28 4.24 -0.61
C TYR A 135 -15.59 4.06 -1.36
N ASP A 136 -15.51 3.52 -2.56
CA ASP A 136 -16.65 2.99 -3.30
C ASP A 136 -16.85 1.51 -2.99
N THR A 137 -18.08 1.02 -3.18
CA THR A 137 -18.44 -0.37 -2.90
C THR A 137 -17.52 -1.36 -3.62
N PHE A 138 -17.26 -1.16 -4.91
CA PHE A 138 -16.44 -2.08 -5.70
C PHE A 138 -14.98 -2.17 -5.19
N GLU A 139 -14.45 -1.10 -4.59
CA GLU A 139 -13.10 -1.10 -4.03
C GLU A 139 -13.01 -2.00 -2.80
N ILE A 140 -14.09 -2.04 -2.01
CA ILE A 140 -14.21 -2.87 -0.82
C ILE A 140 -14.46 -4.34 -1.23
N GLU A 141 -15.30 -4.58 -2.24
CA GLU A 141 -15.60 -5.92 -2.77
C GLU A 141 -14.34 -6.62 -3.32
N ARG A 142 -13.51 -5.92 -4.11
CA ARG A 142 -12.31 -6.54 -4.69
C ARG A 142 -11.29 -6.93 -3.63
N ILE A 143 -11.09 -6.10 -2.60
CA ILE A 143 -10.11 -6.38 -1.56
C ILE A 143 -10.62 -7.44 -0.57
N SER A 144 -11.92 -7.43 -0.26
CA SER A 144 -12.54 -8.47 0.57
C SER A 144 -12.49 -9.83 -0.14
N GLY A 145 -12.79 -9.87 -1.45
CA GLY A 145 -12.66 -11.07 -2.27
C GLY A 145 -11.26 -11.67 -2.20
N VAL A 146 -10.21 -10.85 -2.40
CA VAL A 146 -8.81 -11.30 -2.24
C VAL A 146 -8.55 -11.86 -0.84
N ALA A 147 -9.03 -11.18 0.22
CA ALA A 147 -8.84 -11.63 1.59
C ALA A 147 -9.50 -12.99 1.86
N PHE A 148 -10.73 -13.20 1.37
CA PHE A 148 -11.44 -14.47 1.52
C PHE A 148 -10.79 -15.61 0.74
N GLU A 149 -10.38 -15.39 -0.52
CA GLU A 149 -9.69 -16.43 -1.29
C GLU A 149 -8.36 -16.85 -0.62
N LEU A 150 -7.58 -15.89 -0.16
CA LEU A 150 -6.33 -16.17 0.56
C LEU A 150 -6.57 -16.85 1.92
N ALA A 151 -7.67 -16.55 2.59
CA ALA A 151 -8.03 -17.23 3.83
C ALA A 151 -8.33 -18.71 3.60
N ARG A 152 -9.00 -19.06 2.49
CA ARG A 152 -9.32 -20.46 2.13
C ARG A 152 -8.08 -21.33 1.91
N THR A 153 -6.98 -20.76 1.43
CA THR A 153 -5.70 -21.48 1.30
C THR A 153 -4.90 -21.51 2.61
N ARG A 154 -5.46 -20.97 3.70
CA ARG A 154 -4.84 -20.86 5.04
C ARG A 154 -5.76 -21.50 6.09
N ARG A 155 -5.98 -20.83 7.22
CA ARG A 155 -6.83 -21.34 8.32
C ARG A 155 -8.32 -21.03 8.16
N ASN A 156 -8.73 -20.53 6.98
CA ASN A 156 -10.10 -20.12 6.68
C ASN A 156 -10.69 -19.15 7.72
N GLN A 157 -9.88 -18.18 8.16
CA GLN A 157 -10.26 -17.16 9.13
C GLN A 157 -9.92 -15.78 8.57
N VAL A 158 -10.90 -14.88 8.58
CA VAL A 158 -10.74 -13.46 8.22
C VAL A 158 -11.20 -12.62 9.40
N THR A 159 -10.46 -11.56 9.69
CA THR A 159 -10.89 -10.52 10.63
C THR A 159 -10.87 -9.18 9.91
N SER A 160 -12.04 -8.63 9.62
CA SER A 160 -12.16 -7.27 9.09
C SER A 160 -11.85 -6.26 10.19
N MET A 161 -11.13 -5.20 9.82
CA MET A 161 -10.71 -4.14 10.74
C MET A 161 -11.12 -2.78 10.17
N GLU A 162 -12.14 -2.18 10.77
CA GLU A 162 -12.65 -0.86 10.38
C GLU A 162 -13.16 -0.06 11.59
N LYS A 163 -13.31 1.25 11.43
CA LYS A 163 -13.75 2.16 12.51
C LYS A 163 -15.24 2.53 12.39
N ARG A 164 -16.10 1.53 12.23
CA ARG A 164 -17.55 1.71 11.98
C ARG A 164 -18.33 2.39 13.11
N ASN A 165 -17.76 2.47 14.31
CA ASN A 165 -18.38 3.19 15.43
C ASN A 165 -18.25 4.72 15.33
N VAL A 166 -17.47 5.23 14.36
CA VAL A 166 -17.26 6.68 14.15
C VAL A 166 -17.40 7.04 12.66
N MET A 167 -16.80 6.24 11.77
CA MET A 167 -16.63 6.62 10.37
C MET A 167 -17.71 5.99 9.49
N LYS A 168 -18.38 6.82 8.67
CA LYS A 168 -19.35 6.35 7.66
C LYS A 168 -18.73 5.42 6.61
N SER A 169 -17.50 5.72 6.18
CA SER A 169 -16.71 4.81 5.33
C SER A 169 -16.45 3.46 6.01
N GLY A 170 -16.29 3.44 7.34
CA GLY A 170 -16.19 2.20 8.11
C GLY A 170 -17.53 1.44 8.21
N VAL A 171 -18.66 2.15 8.25
CA VAL A 171 -20.00 1.52 8.20
C VAL A 171 -20.18 0.80 6.86
N LEU A 172 -19.95 1.50 5.75
CA LEU A 172 -20.03 0.91 4.40
C LEU A 172 -19.06 -0.26 4.26
N TRP A 173 -17.82 -0.12 4.73
CA TRP A 173 -16.83 -1.21 4.72
C TRP A 173 -17.37 -2.47 5.40
N ASN A 174 -17.89 -2.33 6.62
CA ASN A 174 -18.45 -3.45 7.36
C ASN A 174 -19.64 -4.08 6.63
N GLU A 175 -20.55 -3.26 6.08
CA GLU A 175 -21.71 -3.74 5.32
C GLU A 175 -21.28 -4.60 4.12
N VAL A 176 -20.38 -4.08 3.28
CA VAL A 176 -19.92 -4.77 2.06
C VAL A 176 -19.15 -6.04 2.39
N VAL A 177 -18.22 -6.00 3.34
CA VAL A 177 -17.46 -7.20 3.76
C VAL A 177 -18.39 -8.27 4.31
N SER A 178 -19.42 -7.89 5.09
CA SER A 178 -20.40 -8.82 5.65
C SER A 178 -21.39 -9.38 4.62
N GLN A 179 -21.52 -8.77 3.45
CA GLN A 179 -22.35 -9.28 2.35
C GLN A 179 -21.57 -10.21 1.41
N THR A 180 -20.24 -10.04 1.35
CA THR A 180 -19.36 -10.85 0.47
C THR A 180 -19.31 -12.32 0.91
N HIS A 181 -19.68 -12.62 2.16
CA HIS A 181 -19.73 -13.97 2.74
C HIS A 181 -20.78 -14.03 3.85
#